data_AF-R4Z602-F1
#
_entry.id   AF-R4Z602-F1
#
_cell.length_a   1.000
_cell.length_b   1.000
_cell.length_c   1.000
_cell.angle_alpha   90.00
_cell.angle_beta   90.00
_cell.angle_gamma   90.00
#
_symmetry.space_group_name_H-M   'P 1'
#
loop_
_entity.id
_entity.type
_entity.pdbx_description
1 polymer ?
#
loop_
_entity_poly.entity_id
_entity_poly.type
_entity_poly.pdbx_seq_one_letter_code
_entity_poly.pdbx_strand_id
1 'polypeptide(L)'
;MRFRADELMTIAQNLRHPSVGREALRRVRSRGSKKSQALTRATSKAWASDHAESLEDFAGSLDSDLWKETTEFSEALAGSSVVQRADGLRSFGGADYRLLFFLVRHLKPSEVVETGVAAGYSSAAILEAMDRNGKGHLYSSDLPYISMQHPEDFIGSVVAANLRERWDLRVRGDRVHLPELAQTLNHVDLFHYDSDKSFEGRTFALDVLEPVLDSHSVVVFDDIQDNAHFQEWTKARSVPFRVFGFSGKYVGLVGL
;
A
#
# COMPACT_ATOMS: atom_id res chain seq x y z
N MET A 1 15.65 18.00 12.99
CA MET A 1 16.07 16.63 13.36
C MET A 1 17.59 16.60 13.29
N ARG A 2 18.31 16.36 14.39
CA ARG A 2 19.78 16.19 14.37
C ARG A 2 20.05 14.69 14.25
N PHE A 3 20.62 14.28 13.12
CA PHE A 3 21.05 12.90 12.91
C PHE A 3 22.38 12.67 13.64
N ARG A 4 22.57 11.46 14.16
CA ARG A 4 23.88 11.02 14.69
C ARG A 4 24.85 10.73 13.54
N ALA A 5 26.16 10.69 13.81
CA ALA A 5 27.18 10.55 12.77
C ALA A 5 27.11 9.19 12.04
N ASP A 6 26.79 8.12 12.77
CA ASP A 6 26.50 6.77 12.27
C ASP A 6 25.24 6.71 11.38
N GLU A 7 24.19 7.46 11.75
CA GLU A 7 22.98 7.61 10.93
C GLU A 7 23.27 8.33 9.62
N LEU A 8 24.07 9.40 9.65
CA LEU A 8 24.48 10.14 8.45
C LEU A 8 25.31 9.27 7.50
N MET A 9 26.21 8.44 8.04
CA MET A 9 26.98 7.49 7.23
C MET A 9 26.09 6.43 6.58
N THR A 10 25.11 5.91 7.32
CA THR A 10 24.12 4.94 6.81
C THR A 10 23.27 5.56 5.70
N ILE A 11 22.79 6.80 5.88
CA ILE A 11 22.05 7.55 4.86
C ILE A 11 22.91 7.75 3.61
N ALA A 12 24.16 8.18 3.77
CA ALA A 12 25.06 8.40 2.64
C ALA A 12 25.36 7.11 1.85
N GLN A 13 25.45 5.97 2.54
CA GLN A 13 25.62 4.66 1.92
C GLN A 13 24.37 4.25 1.13
N ASN A 14 23.19 4.30 1.73
CA ASN A 14 21.95 3.89 1.08
C ASN A 14 21.55 4.79 -0.10
N LEU A 15 21.92 6.08 -0.08
CA LEU A 15 21.73 6.99 -1.22
C LEU A 15 22.53 6.60 -2.47
N ARG A 16 23.56 5.73 -2.35
CA ARG A 16 24.29 5.19 -3.50
C ARG A 16 23.45 4.18 -4.28
N HIS A 17 22.38 3.63 -3.70
CA HIS A 17 21.46 2.77 -4.44
C HIS A 17 20.75 3.61 -5.53
N PRO A 18 20.84 3.24 -6.83
CA PRO A 18 20.40 4.09 -7.93
C PRO A 18 18.94 4.55 -7.83
N SER A 19 18.03 3.65 -7.42
CA SER A 19 16.61 3.99 -7.26
C SER A 19 16.36 4.93 -6.09
N VAL A 20 17.10 4.76 -4.99
CA VAL A 20 16.92 5.52 -3.75
C VAL A 20 17.35 6.97 -3.94
N GLY A 21 18.55 7.20 -4.49
CA GLY A 21 19.07 8.55 -4.70
C GLY A 21 18.22 9.36 -5.67
N ARG A 22 17.75 8.73 -6.77
CA ARG A 22 16.85 9.36 -7.75
C ARG A 22 15.52 9.75 -7.11
N GLU A 23 14.94 8.83 -6.35
CA GLU A 23 13.65 9.07 -5.68
C GLU A 23 13.75 10.16 -4.60
N ALA A 24 14.81 10.15 -3.80
CA ALA A 24 15.06 11.20 -2.82
C ALA A 24 15.18 12.59 -3.47
N LEU A 25 15.92 12.70 -4.58
CA LEU A 25 16.06 13.95 -5.32
C LEU A 25 14.71 14.42 -5.89
N ARG A 26 13.90 13.50 -6.43
CA ARG A 26 12.56 13.80 -6.95
C ARG A 26 11.66 14.37 -5.86
N ARG A 27 11.59 13.70 -4.70
CA ARG A 27 10.80 14.15 -3.54
C ARG A 27 11.22 15.52 -3.02
N VAL A 28 12.48 15.91 -3.19
CA VAL A 28 12.94 17.26 -2.84
C VAL A 28 12.45 18.28 -3.86
N ARG A 29 12.49 17.94 -5.17
CA ARG A 29 12.07 18.84 -6.26
C ARG A 29 10.56 19.05 -6.34
N SER A 30 9.74 18.06 -5.98
CA SER A 30 8.28 18.15 -6.01
C SER A 30 7.67 18.83 -4.78
N ARG A 31 8.48 19.30 -3.82
CA ARG A 31 7.97 19.97 -2.61
C ARG A 31 7.43 21.36 -2.93
N GLY A 32 6.11 21.45 -3.04
CA GLY A 32 5.39 22.73 -2.99
C GLY A 32 5.52 23.46 -1.63
N SER A 33 4.89 24.63 -1.53
CA SER A 33 4.86 25.41 -0.28
C SER A 33 4.15 24.65 0.84
N LYS A 34 4.73 24.63 2.04
CA LYS A 34 4.15 24.00 3.24
C LYS A 34 2.72 24.45 3.54
N LYS A 35 2.42 25.74 3.30
CA LYS A 35 1.09 26.32 3.54
C LYS A 35 0.05 25.75 2.57
N SER A 36 0.40 25.62 1.29
CA SER A 36 -0.46 25.07 0.25
C SER A 36 -0.73 23.57 0.47
N GLN A 37 0.31 22.81 0.85
CA GLN A 37 0.16 21.40 1.19
C GLN A 37 -0.77 21.20 2.41
N ALA A 38 -0.60 22.00 3.45
CA ALA A 38 -1.45 21.93 4.65
C ALA A 38 -2.93 22.22 4.33
N LEU A 39 -3.19 23.22 3.48
CA LEU A 39 -4.55 23.55 3.05
C LEU A 39 -5.18 22.41 2.25
N THR A 40 -4.44 21.87 1.27
CA THR A 40 -4.90 20.75 0.43
C THR A 40 -5.21 19.52 1.28
N ARG A 41 -4.33 19.19 2.23
CA ARG A 41 -4.55 18.08 3.16
C ARG A 41 -5.80 18.29 4.02
N ALA A 42 -6.05 19.50 4.51
CA ALA A 42 -7.23 19.80 5.30
C ALA A 42 -8.52 19.61 4.49
N THR A 43 -8.56 20.11 3.25
CA THR A 43 -9.72 19.95 2.36
C THR A 43 -9.94 18.50 1.96
N SER A 44 -8.86 17.77 1.62
CA SER A 44 -8.96 16.35 1.23
C SER A 44 -9.34 15.47 2.40
N LYS A 45 -8.88 15.77 3.62
CA LYS A 45 -9.31 15.08 4.83
C LYS A 45 -10.79 15.30 5.13
N ALA A 46 -11.28 16.53 5.02
CA ALA A 46 -12.70 16.82 5.20
C ALA A 46 -13.54 16.05 4.17
N TRP A 47 -13.15 16.11 2.89
CA TRP A 47 -13.82 15.36 1.83
C TRP A 47 -13.83 13.85 2.09
N ALA A 48 -12.69 13.26 2.45
CA ALA A 48 -12.61 11.82 2.74
C ALA A 48 -13.49 11.45 3.95
N SER A 49 -13.53 12.31 4.98
CA SER A 49 -14.40 12.11 6.13
C SER A 49 -15.89 12.16 5.79
N ASP A 50 -16.29 13.06 4.90
CA ASP A 50 -17.69 13.22 4.48
C ASP A 50 -18.19 12.03 3.65
N HIS A 51 -17.28 11.27 3.03
CA HIS A 51 -17.59 10.09 2.22
C HIS A 51 -17.31 8.77 2.94
N ALA A 52 -16.78 8.83 4.17
CA ALA A 52 -16.34 7.63 4.87
C ALA A 52 -17.53 6.78 5.31
N GLU A 53 -17.48 5.49 5.00
CA GLU A 53 -18.41 4.48 5.48
C GLU A 53 -17.69 3.44 6.36
N SER A 54 -18.48 2.62 7.06
CA SER A 54 -17.98 1.55 7.92
C SER A 54 -17.49 0.38 7.08
N LEU A 55 -16.21 0.01 7.24
CA LEU A 55 -15.64 -1.19 6.61
C LEU A 55 -16.38 -2.45 7.06
N GLU A 56 -16.75 -2.51 8.34
CA GLU A 56 -17.49 -3.64 8.92
C GLU A 56 -18.89 -3.79 8.29
N ASP A 57 -19.64 -2.69 8.18
CA ASP A 57 -20.98 -2.74 7.59
C ASP A 57 -20.91 -3.13 6.10
N PHE A 58 -19.94 -2.56 5.37
CA PHE A 58 -19.71 -2.89 3.96
C PHE A 58 -19.35 -4.37 3.79
N ALA A 59 -18.29 -4.83 4.45
CA ALA A 59 -17.80 -6.20 4.33
C ALA A 59 -18.85 -7.22 4.83
N GLY A 60 -19.49 -6.93 5.96
CA GLY A 60 -20.54 -7.77 6.54
C GLY A 60 -21.79 -7.86 5.66
N SER A 61 -22.12 -6.80 4.91
CA SER A 61 -23.22 -6.84 3.95
C SER A 61 -22.94 -7.70 2.72
N LEU A 62 -21.66 -7.87 2.36
CA LEU A 62 -21.23 -8.72 1.24
C LEU A 62 -21.11 -10.18 1.68
N ASP A 63 -20.46 -10.43 2.82
CA ASP A 63 -20.24 -11.77 3.38
C ASP A 63 -19.90 -11.67 4.88
N SER A 64 -20.90 -11.90 5.74
CA SER A 64 -20.75 -11.78 7.19
C SER A 64 -19.83 -12.85 7.79
N ASP A 65 -19.83 -14.07 7.23
CA ASP A 65 -18.98 -15.15 7.72
C ASP A 65 -17.52 -14.88 7.35
N LEU A 66 -17.27 -14.36 6.14
CA LEU A 66 -15.94 -13.93 5.72
C LEU A 66 -15.46 -12.69 6.50
N TRP A 67 -16.35 -11.77 6.87
CA TRP A 67 -15.97 -10.65 7.73
C TRP A 67 -15.52 -11.13 9.12
N LYS A 68 -16.18 -12.15 9.67
CA LYS A 68 -15.74 -12.80 10.90
C LYS A 68 -14.36 -13.44 10.73
N GLU A 69 -14.15 -14.20 9.65
CA GLU A 69 -12.83 -14.78 9.31
C GLU A 69 -11.74 -13.70 9.21
N THR A 70 -12.07 -12.55 8.60
CA THR A 70 -11.18 -11.39 8.45
C THR A 70 -10.78 -10.81 9.81
N THR A 71 -11.74 -10.69 10.72
CA THR A 71 -11.48 -10.18 12.07
C THR A 71 -10.60 -11.13 12.87
N GLU A 72 -10.89 -12.44 12.82
CA GLU A 72 -10.08 -13.48 13.48
C GLU A 72 -8.64 -13.50 12.95
N PHE A 73 -8.45 -13.41 11.63
CA PHE A 73 -7.12 -13.27 11.02
C PHE A 73 -6.38 -12.04 11.53
N SER A 74 -7.08 -10.90 11.57
CA SER A 74 -6.47 -9.63 11.98
C SER A 74 -5.99 -9.64 13.43
N GLU A 75 -6.82 -10.16 14.33
CA GLU A 75 -6.47 -10.33 15.73
C GLU A 75 -5.29 -11.30 15.92
N ALA A 76 -5.28 -12.42 15.17
CA ALA A 76 -4.20 -13.38 15.22
C ALA A 76 -2.87 -12.79 14.72
N LEU A 77 -2.88 -12.02 13.63
CA LEU A 77 -1.68 -11.37 13.11
C LEU A 77 -1.16 -10.32 14.10
N ALA A 78 -2.03 -9.46 14.61
CA ALA A 78 -1.68 -8.46 15.62
C ALA A 78 -1.11 -9.08 16.91
N GLY A 79 -1.61 -10.24 17.32
CA GLY A 79 -1.12 -11.00 18.47
C GLY A 79 0.19 -11.76 18.23
N SER A 80 0.67 -11.85 16.98
CA SER A 80 1.81 -12.71 16.64
C SER A 80 3.15 -12.17 17.15
N SER A 81 4.06 -13.08 17.52
CA SER A 81 5.41 -12.70 17.95
C SER A 81 6.23 -12.03 16.85
N VAL A 82 5.90 -12.27 15.57
CA VAL A 82 6.59 -11.64 14.43
C VAL A 82 6.25 -10.16 14.35
N VAL A 83 4.97 -9.82 14.55
CA VAL A 83 4.47 -8.43 14.61
C VAL A 83 5.04 -7.70 15.81
N GLN A 84 5.04 -8.32 16.99
CA GLN A 84 5.63 -7.72 18.19
C GLN A 84 7.11 -7.39 18.02
N ARG A 85 7.88 -8.25 17.33
CA ARG A 85 9.29 -7.97 17.01
C ARG A 85 9.43 -6.85 15.98
N ALA A 86 8.63 -6.87 14.91
CA ALA A 86 8.65 -5.84 13.89
C ALA A 86 8.32 -4.45 14.46
N ASP A 87 7.28 -4.36 15.28
CA ASP A 87 6.88 -3.11 15.96
C ASP A 87 7.90 -2.67 17.00
N GLY A 88 8.55 -3.62 17.70
CA GLY A 88 9.66 -3.35 18.60
C GLY A 88 10.89 -2.77 17.90
N LEU A 89 11.11 -3.11 16.62
CA LEU A 89 12.16 -2.51 15.79
C LEU A 89 11.78 -1.09 15.36
N ARG A 90 10.52 -0.87 14.97
CA ARG A 90 9.95 0.44 14.66
C ARG A 90 8.42 0.33 14.56
N SER A 91 7.70 1.25 15.19
CA SER A 91 6.25 1.31 15.02
C SER A 91 5.92 1.76 13.59
N PHE A 92 5.50 0.82 12.74
CA PHE A 92 5.08 1.15 11.37
C PHE A 92 3.64 1.68 11.30
N GLY A 93 2.92 1.68 12.43
CA GLY A 93 1.53 2.11 12.51
C GLY A 93 0.66 1.20 11.66
N GLY A 94 0.00 0.22 12.28
CA GLY A 94 -0.83 -0.74 11.55
C GLY A 94 -1.80 -0.04 10.60
N ALA A 95 -1.56 -0.17 9.29
CA ALA A 95 -2.56 0.11 8.29
C ALA A 95 -3.70 -0.90 8.46
N ASP A 96 -4.92 -0.54 8.08
CA ASP A 96 -6.06 -1.44 8.18
C ASP A 96 -5.99 -2.50 7.07
N TYR A 97 -5.25 -3.58 7.31
CA TYR A 97 -5.07 -4.67 6.36
C TYR A 97 -6.27 -5.62 6.28
N ARG A 98 -7.34 -5.38 7.06
CA ARG A 98 -8.58 -6.17 7.01
C ARG A 98 -9.28 -6.06 5.66
N LEU A 99 -9.32 -4.85 5.08
CA LEU A 99 -9.91 -4.64 3.75
C LEU A 99 -9.21 -5.52 2.71
N LEU A 100 -7.88 -5.55 2.71
CA LEU A 100 -7.10 -6.33 1.74
C LEU A 100 -7.33 -7.84 1.90
N PHE A 101 -7.31 -8.35 3.13
CA PHE A 101 -7.63 -9.75 3.40
C PHE A 101 -9.03 -10.11 2.89
N PHE A 102 -10.03 -9.31 3.27
CA PHE A 102 -11.42 -9.52 2.86
C PHE A 102 -11.58 -9.51 1.34
N LEU A 103 -11.06 -8.48 0.66
CA LEU A 103 -11.14 -8.34 -0.79
C LEU A 103 -10.52 -9.54 -1.50
N VAL A 104 -9.32 -9.97 -1.10
CA VAL A 104 -8.65 -11.10 -1.75
C VAL A 104 -9.41 -12.40 -1.50
N ARG A 105 -9.90 -12.65 -0.28
CA ARG A 105 -10.73 -13.83 0.02
C ARG A 105 -12.03 -13.84 -0.77
N HIS A 106 -12.68 -12.69 -0.92
CA HIS A 106 -13.97 -12.54 -1.58
C HIS A 106 -13.84 -12.65 -3.11
N LEU A 107 -12.90 -11.91 -3.71
CA LEU A 107 -12.73 -11.78 -5.16
C LEU A 107 -11.89 -12.90 -5.78
N LYS A 108 -11.00 -13.52 -5.00
CA LYS A 108 -10.07 -14.57 -5.44
C LYS A 108 -9.21 -14.15 -6.65
N PRO A 109 -8.52 -12.99 -6.56
CA PRO A 109 -7.72 -12.45 -7.66
C PRO A 109 -6.62 -13.42 -8.05
N SER A 110 -6.28 -13.42 -9.33
CA SER A 110 -5.15 -14.17 -9.91
C SER A 110 -3.86 -13.36 -9.76
N GLU A 111 -3.89 -12.09 -10.14
CA GLU A 111 -2.72 -11.20 -10.13
C GLU A 111 -2.99 -9.98 -9.24
N VAL A 112 -2.19 -9.80 -8.19
CA VAL A 112 -2.29 -8.64 -7.28
C VAL A 112 -0.99 -7.85 -7.31
N VAL A 113 -1.09 -6.52 -7.46
CA VAL A 113 0.06 -5.61 -7.41
C VAL A 113 -0.03 -4.74 -6.16
N GLU A 114 1.08 -4.60 -5.44
CA GLU A 114 1.20 -3.76 -4.25
C GLU A 114 2.42 -2.84 -4.32
N THR A 115 2.29 -1.64 -3.76
CA THR A 115 3.44 -0.73 -3.54
C THR A 115 3.53 -0.29 -2.09
N GLY A 116 4.73 -0.27 -1.53
CA GLY A 116 4.97 0.18 -0.14
C GLY A 116 4.75 -0.95 0.88
N VAL A 117 5.58 -1.99 0.82
CA VAL A 117 5.47 -3.20 1.65
C VAL A 117 5.73 -2.93 3.12
N ALA A 118 6.75 -2.12 3.43
CA ALA A 118 7.24 -1.91 4.77
C ALA A 118 7.46 -3.22 5.53
N ALA A 119 6.94 -3.34 6.76
CA ALA A 119 7.06 -4.57 7.53
C ALA A 119 6.33 -5.77 6.86
N GLY A 120 5.41 -5.52 5.94
CA GLY A 120 4.65 -6.55 5.22
C GLY A 120 3.31 -6.91 5.84
N TYR A 121 2.64 -6.00 6.56
CA TYR A 121 1.30 -6.27 7.11
C TYR A 121 0.25 -6.49 6.02
N SER A 122 0.22 -5.60 5.03
CA SER A 122 -0.66 -5.72 3.86
C SER A 122 -0.29 -6.93 3.00
N SER A 123 1.00 -7.17 2.76
CA SER A 123 1.48 -8.35 2.05
C SER A 123 1.11 -9.65 2.76
N ALA A 124 1.23 -9.71 4.10
CA ALA A 124 0.83 -10.88 4.89
C ALA A 124 -0.69 -11.13 4.78
N ALA A 125 -1.50 -10.09 4.83
CA ALA A 125 -2.96 -10.18 4.64
C ALA A 125 -3.32 -10.70 3.25
N ILE A 126 -2.71 -10.16 2.20
CA ILE A 126 -2.94 -10.59 0.81
C ILE A 126 -2.51 -12.04 0.61
N LEU A 127 -1.29 -12.40 1.04
CA LEU A 127 -0.74 -13.72 0.82
C LEU A 127 -1.45 -14.81 1.62
N GLU A 128 -1.81 -14.54 2.88
CA GLU A 128 -2.63 -15.47 3.67
C GLU A 128 -3.99 -15.69 2.99
N ALA A 129 -4.63 -14.63 2.51
CA ALA A 129 -5.90 -14.75 1.81
C ALA A 129 -5.78 -15.57 0.52
N MET A 130 -4.69 -15.39 -0.25
CA MET A 130 -4.38 -16.20 -1.43
C MET A 130 -4.14 -17.67 -1.10
N ASP A 131 -3.41 -17.95 -0.02
CA ASP A 131 -3.13 -19.32 0.42
C ASP A 131 -4.42 -20.05 0.79
N ARG A 132 -5.32 -19.40 1.54
CA ARG A 132 -6.66 -19.93 1.85
C ARG A 132 -7.54 -20.12 0.62
N ASN A 133 -7.37 -19.27 -0.39
CA ASN A 133 -8.04 -19.44 -1.69
C ASN A 133 -7.43 -20.56 -2.54
N GLY A 134 -6.21 -21.00 -2.24
CA GLY A 134 -5.43 -21.88 -3.11
C GLY A 134 -5.06 -21.25 -4.46
N LYS A 135 -5.14 -19.92 -4.58
CA LYS A 135 -4.97 -19.18 -5.84
C LYS A 135 -4.43 -17.77 -5.58
N GLY A 136 -3.61 -17.30 -6.53
CA GLY A 136 -3.17 -15.92 -6.62
C GLY A 136 -1.64 -15.81 -6.64
N HIS A 137 -1.16 -14.68 -7.14
CA HIS A 137 0.22 -14.26 -7.07
C HIS A 137 0.29 -12.78 -6.69
N LEU A 138 1.18 -12.43 -5.75
CA LEU A 138 1.41 -11.06 -5.32
C LEU A 138 2.73 -10.54 -5.90
N TYR A 139 2.70 -9.38 -6.54
CA TYR A 139 3.87 -8.62 -6.94
C TYR A 139 3.95 -7.35 -6.11
N SER A 140 5.01 -7.21 -5.33
CA SER A 140 5.19 -6.04 -4.46
C SER A 140 6.42 -5.22 -4.85
N SER A 141 6.29 -3.91 -4.76
CA SER A 141 7.36 -2.93 -4.92
C SER A 141 7.64 -2.21 -3.62
N ASP A 142 8.92 -2.02 -3.28
CA ASP A 142 9.33 -1.13 -2.20
C ASP A 142 10.71 -0.49 -2.49
N LEU A 143 11.14 0.41 -1.60
CA LEU A 143 12.43 1.06 -1.61
C LEU A 143 13.21 0.78 -0.32
N PRO A 144 14.54 0.64 -0.41
CA PRO A 144 15.39 0.53 0.77
C PRO A 144 15.22 1.72 1.71
N TYR A 145 14.97 1.45 3.00
CA TYR A 145 14.90 2.48 4.04
C TYR A 145 16.25 3.14 4.28
N ILE A 146 16.40 4.38 3.79
CA ILE A 146 17.68 5.10 3.76
C ILE A 146 18.36 5.27 5.12
N SER A 147 17.59 5.30 6.21
CA SER A 147 18.11 5.52 7.56
C SER A 147 18.41 4.22 8.32
N MET A 148 18.30 3.06 7.69
CA MET A 148 18.45 1.75 8.34
C MET A 148 19.65 1.00 7.77
N GLN A 149 20.35 0.27 8.64
CA GLN A 149 21.33 -0.74 8.22
C GLN A 149 20.58 -1.99 7.76
N HIS A 150 21.03 -2.61 6.66
CA HIS A 150 20.38 -3.76 6.04
C HIS A 150 18.85 -3.59 5.85
N PRO A 151 18.41 -2.51 5.18
CA PRO A 151 16.99 -2.18 5.08
C PRO A 151 16.15 -3.26 4.37
N GLU A 152 16.79 -4.05 3.51
CA GLU A 152 16.20 -5.19 2.79
C GLU A 152 15.66 -6.26 3.77
N ASP A 153 16.38 -6.53 4.86
CA ASP A 153 16.04 -7.57 5.84
C ASP A 153 14.77 -7.25 6.62
N PHE A 154 14.38 -5.97 6.62
CA PHE A 154 13.19 -5.48 7.30
C PHE A 154 11.93 -5.62 6.42
N ILE A 155 12.09 -5.47 5.11
CA ILE A 155 10.96 -5.41 4.19
C ILE A 155 10.31 -6.78 4.11
N GLY A 156 9.00 -6.86 4.42
CA GLY A 156 8.30 -8.13 4.44
C GLY A 156 8.62 -9.02 5.64
N SER A 157 9.23 -8.48 6.69
CA SER A 157 9.62 -9.25 7.88
C SER A 157 8.45 -9.93 8.61
N VAL A 158 7.23 -9.44 8.43
CA VAL A 158 5.99 -10.02 8.98
C VAL A 158 5.46 -11.18 8.12
N VAL A 159 5.88 -11.31 6.86
CA VAL A 159 5.40 -12.36 5.96
C VAL A 159 6.03 -13.71 6.30
N ALA A 160 5.17 -14.68 6.64
CA ALA A 160 5.56 -16.05 6.98
C ALA A 160 6.27 -16.74 5.79
N ALA A 161 7.28 -17.56 6.09
CA ALA A 161 8.14 -18.15 5.07
C ALA A 161 7.38 -19.06 4.09
N ASN A 162 6.37 -19.80 4.55
CA ASN A 162 5.53 -20.66 3.71
C ASN A 162 4.67 -19.90 2.70
N LEU A 163 4.41 -18.61 2.93
CA LEU A 163 3.60 -17.78 2.03
C LEU A 163 4.43 -17.17 0.89
N ARG A 164 5.76 -17.19 0.99
CA ARG A 164 6.66 -16.48 0.06
C ARG A 164 6.73 -17.13 -1.32
N GLU A 165 6.27 -18.37 -1.48
CA GLU A 165 6.30 -19.06 -2.79
C GLU A 165 5.42 -18.39 -3.85
N ARG A 166 4.39 -17.64 -3.45
CA ARG A 166 3.47 -16.91 -4.35
C ARG A 166 3.74 -15.40 -4.36
N TRP A 167 4.94 -14.98 -3.94
CA TRP A 167 5.29 -13.59 -3.75
C TRP A 167 6.54 -13.20 -4.54
N ASP A 168 6.41 -12.24 -5.45
CA ASP A 168 7.54 -11.53 -6.08
C ASP A 168 7.71 -10.14 -5.43
N LEU A 169 8.72 -10.01 -4.56
CA LEU A 169 9.11 -8.74 -3.94
C LEU A 169 10.32 -8.12 -4.67
N ARG A 170 10.15 -6.90 -5.21
CA ARG A 170 11.26 -6.10 -5.78
C ARG A 170 11.50 -4.82 -5.00
N VAL A 171 12.64 -4.78 -4.33
CA VAL A 171 13.11 -3.59 -3.58
C VAL A 171 13.88 -2.63 -4.50
N ARG A 172 13.23 -2.19 -5.59
CA ARG A 172 13.80 -1.30 -6.61
C ARG A 172 12.97 -0.04 -6.85
N GLY A 173 11.84 0.08 -6.17
CA GLY A 173 10.88 1.18 -6.25
C GLY A 173 9.97 1.15 -7.47
N ASP A 174 8.85 1.84 -7.34
CA ASP A 174 7.72 1.76 -8.29
C ASP A 174 8.09 2.24 -9.69
N ARG A 175 8.98 3.23 -9.79
CA ARG A 175 9.46 3.80 -11.06
C ARG A 175 10.24 2.80 -11.90
N VAL A 176 10.66 1.69 -11.30
CA VAL A 176 11.36 0.59 -11.96
C VAL A 176 10.43 -0.62 -12.08
N HIS A 177 9.79 -1.03 -10.99
CA HIS A 177 9.04 -2.28 -10.96
C HIS A 177 7.68 -2.17 -11.67
N LEU A 178 6.92 -1.09 -11.51
CA LEU A 178 5.59 -0.98 -12.13
C LEU A 178 5.65 -1.01 -13.67
N PRO A 179 6.60 -0.32 -14.34
CA PRO A 179 6.75 -0.45 -15.80
C PRO A 179 7.13 -1.86 -16.26
N GLU A 180 7.91 -2.61 -15.46
CA GLU A 180 8.23 -4.01 -15.76
C GLU A 180 6.95 -4.85 -15.69
N LEU A 181 6.15 -4.70 -14.62
CA LEU A 181 4.88 -5.41 -14.44
C LEU A 181 3.86 -5.10 -15.54
N ALA A 182 3.73 -3.83 -15.94
CA ALA A 182 2.82 -3.42 -17.01
C ALA A 182 3.17 -4.03 -18.38
N GLN A 183 4.40 -4.51 -18.57
CA GLN A 183 4.84 -5.19 -19.79
C GLN A 183 4.68 -6.71 -19.71
N THR A 184 4.67 -7.29 -18.50
CA THR A 184 4.67 -8.74 -18.31
C THR A 184 3.30 -9.31 -17.94
N LEU A 185 2.48 -8.53 -17.22
CA LEU A 185 1.15 -8.94 -16.83
C LEU A 185 0.16 -8.61 -17.96
N ASN A 186 -0.82 -9.49 -18.15
CA ASN A 186 -1.93 -9.23 -19.06
C ASN A 186 -3.02 -8.39 -18.40
N HIS A 187 -3.21 -8.56 -17.09
CA HIS A 187 -4.25 -7.92 -16.30
C HIS A 187 -3.85 -7.93 -14.83
N VAL A 188 -4.28 -6.91 -14.09
CA VAL A 188 -4.16 -6.80 -12.64
C VAL A 188 -5.56 -6.80 -12.04
N ASP A 189 -5.88 -7.86 -11.28
CA ASP A 189 -7.20 -8.01 -10.64
C ASP A 189 -7.36 -7.08 -9.43
N LEU A 190 -6.28 -6.88 -8.66
CA LEU A 190 -6.27 -5.96 -7.53
C LEU A 190 -4.96 -5.17 -7.49
N PHE A 191 -5.06 -3.85 -7.37
CA PHE A 191 -3.93 -2.94 -7.18
C PHE A 191 -4.04 -2.19 -5.84
N HIS A 192 -3.06 -2.38 -4.97
CA HIS A 192 -2.94 -1.71 -3.68
C HIS A 192 -1.79 -0.69 -3.67
N TYR A 193 -2.09 0.60 -3.43
CA TYR A 193 -1.11 1.68 -3.46
C TYR A 193 -0.89 2.35 -2.09
N ASP A 194 0.28 2.13 -1.47
CA ASP A 194 0.71 2.75 -0.20
C ASP A 194 2.17 3.31 -0.21
N SER A 195 2.76 3.56 -1.37
CA SER A 195 4.17 3.99 -1.47
C SER A 195 4.36 5.52 -1.43
N ASP A 196 4.43 6.16 -2.60
CA ASP A 196 4.64 7.60 -2.75
C ASP A 196 3.31 8.36 -2.69
N LYS A 197 3.02 8.90 -1.52
CA LYS A 197 1.78 9.60 -1.20
C LYS A 197 1.66 10.97 -1.89
N SER A 198 2.64 11.38 -2.69
CA SER A 198 2.53 12.59 -3.51
C SER A 198 1.50 12.42 -4.63
N PHE A 199 0.96 13.55 -5.10
CA PHE A 199 0.03 13.55 -6.22
C PHE A 199 0.69 12.94 -7.45
N GLU A 200 1.93 13.31 -7.75
CA GLU A 200 2.69 12.83 -8.92
C GLU A 200 3.09 11.35 -8.81
N GLY A 201 3.22 10.82 -7.59
CA GLY A 201 3.43 9.39 -7.34
C GLY A 201 2.22 8.59 -7.76
N ARG A 202 1.07 8.97 -7.22
CA ARG A 202 -0.23 8.35 -7.50
C ARG A 202 -0.59 8.41 -8.99
N THR A 203 -0.41 9.57 -9.61
CA THR A 203 -0.67 9.74 -11.06
C THR A 203 0.21 8.82 -11.89
N PHE A 204 1.52 8.78 -11.59
CA PHE A 204 2.43 7.89 -12.31
C PHE A 204 2.04 6.41 -12.21
N ALA A 205 1.71 5.94 -11.00
CA ALA A 205 1.41 4.53 -10.81
C ALA A 205 0.17 4.11 -11.61
N LEU A 206 -0.86 4.96 -11.61
CA LEU A 206 -2.06 4.74 -12.42
C LEU A 206 -1.78 4.84 -13.92
N ASP A 207 -1.02 5.84 -14.38
CA ASP A 207 -0.70 6.00 -15.80
C ASP A 207 0.13 4.82 -16.33
N VAL A 208 1.05 4.29 -15.52
CA VAL A 208 1.89 3.14 -15.90
C VAL A 208 1.10 1.84 -15.91
N LEU A 209 0.20 1.64 -14.95
CA LEU A 209 -0.61 0.42 -14.85
C LEU A 209 -1.90 0.49 -15.68
N GLU A 210 -2.25 1.64 -16.25
CA GLU A 210 -3.45 1.80 -17.11
C GLU A 210 -3.60 0.70 -18.16
N PRO A 211 -2.55 0.23 -18.87
CA PRO A 211 -2.70 -0.80 -19.89
C PRO A 211 -3.13 -2.18 -19.36
N VAL A 212 -2.98 -2.43 -18.06
CA VAL A 212 -3.28 -3.70 -17.40
C VAL A 212 -4.40 -3.58 -16.35
N LEU A 213 -5.00 -2.39 -16.21
CA LEU A 213 -6.15 -2.14 -15.35
C LEU A 213 -7.40 -1.91 -16.20
N ASP A 214 -8.50 -2.58 -15.87
CA ASP A 214 -9.77 -2.43 -16.58
C ASP A 214 -10.97 -2.32 -15.63
N SER A 215 -12.19 -2.45 -16.16
CA SER A 215 -13.42 -2.38 -15.36
C SER A 215 -13.60 -3.55 -14.37
N HIS A 216 -12.79 -4.60 -14.47
CA HIS A 216 -12.79 -5.74 -13.55
C HIS A 216 -11.68 -5.62 -12.49
N SER A 217 -10.81 -4.61 -12.60
CA SER A 217 -9.75 -4.35 -11.62
C SER A 217 -10.30 -3.62 -10.40
N VAL A 218 -9.84 -4.05 -9.22
CA VAL A 218 -10.07 -3.35 -7.96
C VAL A 218 -8.85 -2.52 -7.60
N VAL A 219 -9.04 -1.26 -7.26
CA VAL A 219 -7.95 -0.34 -6.90
C VAL A 219 -8.17 0.18 -5.48
N VAL A 220 -7.17 -0.01 -4.62
CA VAL A 220 -7.14 0.42 -3.22
C VAL A 220 -6.03 1.45 -3.04
N PHE A 221 -6.38 2.64 -2.55
CA PHE A 221 -5.42 3.72 -2.24
C PHE A 221 -5.39 4.00 -0.74
N ASP A 222 -4.21 3.91 -0.15
CA ASP A 222 -3.99 4.34 1.22
C ASP A 222 -3.80 5.87 1.34
N ASP A 223 -4.10 6.37 2.53
CA ASP A 223 -3.92 7.76 2.93
C ASP A 223 -4.55 8.79 1.96
N ILE A 224 -5.77 8.55 1.46
CA ILE A 224 -6.41 9.43 0.47
C ILE A 224 -6.60 10.87 0.97
N GLN A 225 -6.58 11.09 2.29
CA GLN A 225 -6.63 12.40 2.91
C GLN A 225 -5.39 13.27 2.68
N ASP A 226 -4.28 12.70 2.21
CA ASP A 226 -3.00 13.42 2.11
C ASP A 226 -2.99 14.52 1.05
N ASN A 227 -3.81 14.36 -0.01
CA ASN A 227 -4.03 15.34 -1.07
C ASN A 227 -5.29 14.99 -1.89
N ALA A 228 -5.67 15.86 -2.82
CA ALA A 228 -6.90 15.72 -3.60
C ALA A 228 -6.83 14.67 -4.73
N HIS A 229 -5.72 13.94 -4.89
CA HIS A 229 -5.52 13.05 -6.04
C HIS A 229 -6.64 12.04 -6.21
N PHE A 230 -7.02 11.29 -5.16
CA PHE A 230 -8.05 10.26 -5.26
C PHE A 230 -9.41 10.87 -5.66
N GLN A 231 -9.79 11.97 -5.02
CA GLN A 231 -11.00 12.73 -5.34
C GLN A 231 -11.04 13.22 -6.80
N GLU A 232 -9.94 13.80 -7.26
CA GLU A 232 -9.84 14.33 -8.63
C GLU A 232 -9.85 13.21 -9.66
N TRP A 233 -9.13 12.11 -9.38
CA TRP A 233 -9.05 10.94 -10.24
C TRP A 233 -10.40 10.26 -10.42
N THR A 234 -11.14 9.98 -9.34
CA THR A 234 -12.46 9.34 -9.42
C THR A 234 -13.49 10.25 -10.10
N LYS A 235 -13.46 11.55 -9.80
CA LYS A 235 -14.34 12.55 -10.44
C LYS A 235 -14.07 12.66 -11.94
N ALA A 236 -12.81 12.73 -12.36
CA ALA A 236 -12.43 12.86 -13.77
C ALA A 236 -12.87 11.66 -14.61
N ARG A 237 -12.83 10.46 -14.03
CA ARG A 237 -13.21 9.21 -14.72
C ARG A 237 -14.68 8.81 -14.50
N SER A 238 -15.40 9.52 -13.64
CA SER A 238 -16.78 9.19 -13.26
C SER A 238 -16.93 7.73 -12.78
N VAL A 239 -15.92 7.22 -12.08
CA VAL A 239 -15.92 5.85 -11.56
C VAL A 239 -16.56 5.82 -10.16
N PRO A 240 -17.39 4.80 -9.86
CA PRO A 240 -17.88 4.60 -8.51
C PRO A 240 -16.71 4.32 -7.57
N PHE A 241 -16.81 4.86 -6.35
CA PHE A 241 -15.79 4.71 -5.33
C PHE A 241 -16.42 4.55 -3.96
N ARG A 242 -15.63 4.01 -3.03
CA ARG A 242 -15.93 3.92 -1.61
C ARG A 242 -14.77 4.49 -0.80
N VAL A 243 -15.06 4.97 0.41
CA VAL A 243 -14.04 5.48 1.33
C VAL A 243 -14.25 4.85 2.69
N PHE A 244 -13.20 4.29 3.28
CA PHE A 244 -13.24 3.69 4.61
C PHE A 244 -12.32 4.44 5.57
N GLY A 245 -12.81 4.73 6.77
CA GLY A 245 -12.03 5.42 7.81
C GLY A 245 -11.47 4.45 8.85
N PHE A 246 -10.19 4.59 9.19
CA PHE A 246 -9.54 3.85 10.28
C PHE A 246 -8.53 4.72 11.04
N SER A 247 -8.71 4.87 12.35
CA SER A 247 -7.80 5.64 13.23
C SER A 247 -7.42 7.04 12.71
N GLY A 248 -8.38 7.72 12.05
CA GLY A 248 -8.19 9.07 11.50
C GLY A 248 -7.46 9.14 10.14
N LYS A 249 -7.18 7.99 9.53
CA LYS A 249 -6.77 7.81 8.13
C LYS A 249 -7.93 7.30 7.28
N TYR A 250 -7.80 7.43 5.97
CA TYR A 250 -8.82 7.03 5.01
C TYR A 250 -8.22 6.24 3.86
N VAL A 251 -8.92 5.17 3.48
CA VAL A 251 -8.61 4.30 2.35
C VAL A 251 -9.68 4.49 1.29
N GLY A 252 -9.28 4.66 0.04
CA GLY A 252 -10.18 4.72 -1.11
C GLY A 252 -10.23 3.40 -1.85
N LEU A 253 -11.41 2.99 -2.29
CA LEU A 253 -11.64 1.77 -3.08
C LEU A 253 -12.38 2.13 -4.38
N VAL A 254 -11.97 1.55 -5.50
CA VAL A 254 -12.65 1.60 -6.80
C VAL A 254 -12.73 0.18 -7.36
N GLY A 255 -13.82 -0.17 -8.04
CA GLY A 255 -13.95 -1.45 -8.78
C GLY A 255 -14.82 -2.53 -8.13
N LEU A 256 -15.75 -2.17 -7.24
CA LEU A 256 -16.62 -3.11 -6.52
C LEU A 256 -18.08 -2.61 -6.41
#